data_AF-A0AAW4BS11-F1
#
_entry.id   AF-A0AAW4BS11-F1
#
_cell.length_a   1.000
_cell.length_b   1.000
_cell.length_c   1.000
_cell.angle_alpha   90.00
_cell.angle_beta   90.00
_cell.angle_gamma   90.00
#
_symmetry.space_group_name_H-M   'P 1'
#
loop_
_entity.id
_entity.type
_entity.pdbx_description
1 polymer ?
#
loop_
_entity_poly.entity_id
_entity_poly.type
_entity_poly.pdbx_seq_one_letter_code
_entity_poly.pdbx_strand_id
1 'polypeptide(L)'
;HAERMRRALINCNPEQVAKNEKYVMKITGDDEIGKAQLDNFINPKKAYPVIATTSELMTTGVDAKTCKLVVLDQGIQSMTKFKQI
;
A
#
# COMPACT_ATOMS: atom_id res chain seq x y z
N HIS A 1 2.84 -6.33 -10.62
CA HIS A 1 1.48 -6.65 -10.13
C HIS A 1 0.88 -5.43 -9.41
N ALA A 2 1.55 -4.87 -8.41
CA ALA A 2 1.11 -3.67 -7.68
C ALA A 2 0.74 -2.46 -8.57
N GLU A 3 1.52 -2.16 -9.62
CA GLU A 3 1.20 -1.03 -10.52
C GLU A 3 -0.15 -1.19 -11.24
N ARG A 4 -0.52 -2.42 -11.62
CA ARG A 4 -1.82 -2.67 -12.27
C ARG A 4 -2.96 -2.40 -11.29
N MET A 5 -2.81 -2.84 -10.04
CA MET A 5 -3.78 -2.59 -8.97
C MET A 5 -3.88 -1.09 -8.67
N ARG A 6 -2.75 -0.39 -8.57
CA ARG A 6 -2.71 1.07 -8.38
C ARG A 6 -3.50 1.78 -9.47
N ARG A 7 -3.26 1.46 -10.74
CA ARG A 7 -3.96 2.09 -11.87
C ARG A 7 -5.46 1.82 -11.84
N ALA A 8 -5.87 0.59 -11.51
CA ALA A 8 -7.29 0.25 -11.36
C ALA A 8 -7.95 1.09 -10.24
N LEU A 9 -7.29 1.19 -9.08
CA LEU A 9 -7.79 1.96 -7.93
C LEU A 9 -7.85 3.47 -8.21
N ILE A 10 -6.90 4.00 -9.00
CA ILE A 10 -6.94 5.39 -9.47
C ILE A 10 -8.15 5.60 -10.38
N ASN A 11 -8.36 4.71 -11.35
CA ASN A 11 -9.49 4.80 -12.29
C ASN A 11 -10.84 4.67 -11.60
N CYS A 12 -10.93 3.88 -10.53
CA CYS A 12 -12.16 3.74 -9.74
C CYS A 12 -12.44 4.95 -8.84
N ASN A 13 -11.41 5.72 -8.46
CA ASN A 13 -11.51 6.85 -7.53
C ASN A 13 -10.92 8.16 -8.09
N PRO A 14 -11.36 8.61 -9.29
CA PRO A 14 -10.73 9.74 -9.96
C PRO A 14 -10.85 11.04 -9.14
N GLU A 15 -11.97 11.24 -8.43
CA GLU A 15 -12.20 12.43 -7.61
C GLU A 15 -11.26 12.51 -6.39
N GLN A 16 -10.92 11.38 -5.78
CA GLN A 16 -10.00 11.34 -4.64
C GLN A 16 -8.56 11.55 -5.07
N VAL A 17 -8.20 10.99 -6.23
CA VAL A 17 -6.88 11.19 -6.85
C VAL A 17 -6.71 12.64 -7.32
N ALA A 18 -7.78 13.29 -7.80
CA ALA A 18 -7.76 14.71 -8.15
C ALA A 18 -7.53 15.61 -6.92
N LYS A 19 -8.03 15.22 -5.73
CA LYS A 19 -7.75 15.93 -4.48
C LYS A 19 -6.31 15.75 -4.01
N ASN A 20 -5.76 14.55 -4.19
CA ASN A 20 -4.36 14.27 -3.90
C ASN A 20 -3.85 13.12 -4.77
N GLU A 21 -2.84 13.38 -5.58
CA GLU A 21 -2.16 12.38 -6.42
C GLU A 21 -1.59 11.21 -5.60
N LYS A 22 -1.31 11.44 -4.31
CA LYS A 22 -0.78 10.44 -3.37
C LYS A 22 -1.88 9.58 -2.75
N TYR A 23 -3.14 9.70 -3.16
CA TYR A 23 -4.24 8.89 -2.63
C TYR A 23 -3.96 7.38 -2.76
N VAL A 24 -3.47 6.96 -3.93
CA VAL A 24 -3.04 5.59 -4.19
C VAL A 24 -1.55 5.58 -4.55
N MET A 25 -0.74 4.99 -3.67
CA MET A 25 0.71 4.86 -3.89
C MET A 25 1.11 3.40 -4.04
N LYS A 26 2.06 3.17 -4.94
CA LYS A 26 2.77 1.90 -5.00
C LYS A 26 3.96 1.98 -4.05
N ILE A 27 4.05 1.01 -3.15
CA ILE A 27 5.18 0.90 -2.22
C ILE A 27 5.77 -0.49 -2.45
N THR A 28 6.92 -0.54 -3.14
CA THR A 28 7.64 -1.79 -3.41
C THR A 28 9.10 -1.65 -3.01
N GLY A 29 9.77 -2.78 -2.76
CA GLY A 29 11.16 -2.80 -2.28
C GLY A 29 12.19 -2.24 -3.28
N ASP A 30 11.81 -2.12 -4.54
CA ASP A 30 12.58 -1.58 -5.65
C ASP A 30 12.27 -0.11 -5.97
N ASP A 31 11.29 0.51 -5.28
CA ASP A 31 10.83 1.88 -5.53
C ASP A 31 11.21 2.81 -4.36
N GLU A 32 12.24 3.65 -4.56
CA GLU A 32 12.75 4.55 -3.52
C GLU A 32 11.72 5.61 -3.08
N ILE A 33 10.90 6.08 -4.02
CA ILE A 33 9.84 7.07 -3.74
C ILE A 33 8.74 6.44 -2.89
N GLY A 34 8.30 5.24 -3.27
CA GLY A 34 7.32 4.44 -2.54
C GLY A 34 7.80 4.11 -1.13
N LYS A 35 9.07 3.72 -0.97
CA LYS A 35 9.68 3.53 0.34
C LYS A 35 9.62 4.78 1.21
N ALA A 36 9.97 5.95 0.67
CA ALA A 36 9.88 7.20 1.41
C ALA A 36 8.43 7.57 1.80
N GLN A 37 7.43 7.09 1.04
CA GLN A 37 6.02 7.27 1.41
C GLN A 37 5.53 6.28 2.47
N LEU A 38 6.27 5.21 2.75
CA LEU A 38 5.92 4.27 3.81
C LEU A 38 5.88 4.96 5.18
N ASP A 39 6.86 5.81 5.48
CA ASP A 39 6.88 6.61 6.71
C ASP A 39 5.66 7.53 6.82
N ASN A 40 5.19 8.08 5.71
CA ASN A 40 3.97 8.88 5.69
C ASN A 40 2.72 8.01 5.88
N PHE A 41 2.72 6.79 5.35
CA PHE A 41 1.59 5.85 5.45
C PHE A 41 1.38 5.36 6.89
N ILE A 42 2.45 5.04 7.61
CA ILE A 42 2.37 4.58 9.00
C ILE A 42 2.10 5.72 10.00
N ASN A 43 2.27 6.98 9.57
CA ASN A 43 2.15 8.12 10.46
C ASN A 43 0.67 8.49 10.69
N PRO A 44 0.15 8.39 11.93
CA PRO A 44 -1.25 8.69 12.22
C PRO A 44 -1.65 10.16 12.01
N LYS A 45 -0.67 11.07 11.93
CA LYS A 45 -0.90 12.50 11.67
C LYS A 45 -0.98 12.82 10.17
N LYS A 46 -0.66 11.87 9.30
CA LYS A 46 -0.71 12.04 7.84
C LYS A 46 -1.96 11.35 7.31
N ALA A 47 -2.73 12.07 6.50
CA ALA A 47 -3.91 11.53 5.85
C ALA A 47 -3.58 10.78 4.54
N TYR A 48 -2.35 10.89 4.04
CA TYR A 48 -1.92 10.32 2.76
C TYR A 48 -0.53 9.67 2.88
N PRO A 49 -0.25 8.59 2.12
CA PRO A 49 -1.17 7.90 1.22
C PRO A 49 -2.30 7.18 1.97
N VAL A 50 -3.46 7.00 1.32
CA VAL A 50 -4.62 6.30 1.93
C VAL A 50 -4.59 4.82 1.57
N ILE A 51 -4.20 4.53 0.33
CA ILE A 51 -4.10 3.17 -0.19
C ILE A 51 -2.67 2.93 -0.63
N ALA A 52 -2.05 1.91 -0.06
CA ALA A 52 -0.73 1.42 -0.45
C ALA A 52 -0.86 0.08 -1.17
N THR A 53 -0.40 -0.01 -2.42
CA THR A 53 -0.31 -1.28 -3.15
C THR A 53 1.13 -1.78 -3.12
N THR A 54 1.32 -3.02 -2.70
CA THR A 54 2.63 -3.71 -2.70
C THR A 54 2.50 -5.06 -3.42
N SER A 55 3.60 -5.56 -4.00
CA SER A 55 3.66 -6.84 -4.71
C SER A 55 4.38 -7.95 -3.95
N GLU A 56 5.23 -7.57 -3.01
CA GLU A 56 5.87 -8.48 -2.08
C GLU A 56 5.94 -7.70 -0.79
N LEU A 57 5.25 -8.20 0.24
CA LEU A 57 5.24 -7.54 1.54
C LEU A 57 6.69 -7.30 1.93
N MET A 58 7.01 -6.11 2.42
CA MET A 58 8.17 -5.95 3.28
C MET A 58 7.87 -6.79 4.53
N THR A 59 8.15 -8.09 4.47
CA THR A 59 7.83 -9.12 5.48
C THR A 59 8.50 -8.87 6.83
N THR A 60 9.22 -7.75 6.96
CA THR A 60 9.83 -7.25 8.17
C THR A 60 9.68 -5.73 8.19
N GLY A 61 8.78 -5.20 9.03
CA GLY A 61 8.93 -3.84 9.56
C GLY A 61 7.87 -2.77 9.23
N VAL A 62 6.75 -3.10 8.57
CA VAL A 62 5.67 -2.12 8.39
C VAL A 62 4.69 -2.17 9.56
N ASP A 63 4.84 -1.28 10.54
CA ASP A 63 3.90 -1.11 11.65
C ASP A 63 2.88 -0.01 11.33
N ALA A 64 1.87 -0.35 10.52
CA ALA A 64 0.79 0.56 10.17
C ALA A 64 -0.36 0.45 11.18
N LYS A 65 -0.22 1.08 12.35
CA LYS A 65 -1.23 1.04 13.45
C LYS A 65 -2.60 1.59 13.06
N THR A 66 -2.65 2.44 12.03
CA THR A 66 -3.88 3.05 11.51
C THR A 66 -4.50 2.25 10.35
N CYS A 67 -3.91 1.11 9.98
CA CYS A 67 -4.44 0.26 8.93
C CYS A 67 -5.77 -0.36 9.37
N LYS A 68 -6.82 -0.15 8.58
CA LYS A 68 -8.18 -0.66 8.88
C LYS A 68 -8.58 -1.83 8.00
N LEU A 69 -7.97 -1.94 6.82
CA LEU A 69 -8.33 -2.93 5.80
C LEU A 69 -7.05 -3.45 5.15
N VAL A 70 -6.88 -4.76 5.16
CA VAL A 70 -5.81 -5.47 4.46
C VAL A 70 -6.45 -6.32 3.38
N VAL A 71 -6.03 -6.12 2.13
CA VAL A 71 -6.55 -6.85 0.96
C VAL A 71 -5.43 -7.68 0.36
N LEU A 72 -5.71 -8.97 0.13
CA LEU A 72 -4.75 -9.94 -0.37
C LEU A 72 -5.14 -10.35 -1.79
N ASP A 73 -4.41 -9.85 -2.80
CA ASP A 73 -4.62 -10.17 -4.22
C ASP A 73 -3.67 -11.29 -4.72
N GLN A 74 -3.14 -12.09 -3.80
CA GLN A 74 -2.26 -13.22 -4.11
C GLN A 74 -2.69 -14.47 -3.37
N GLY A 75 -2.61 -15.62 -4.06
CA GLY A 75 -2.82 -16.93 -3.45
C GLY A 75 -1.73 -17.22 -2.43
N ILE A 76 -2.09 -17.26 -1.15
CA ILE A 76 -1.14 -17.55 -0.08
C ILE A 76 -0.98 -19.07 0.04
N GLN A 77 0.18 -19.57 -0.37
CA GLN A 77 0.50 -21.00 -0.34
C GLN A 77 1.20 -21.44 0.95
N SER A 78 1.42 -20.54 1.92
CA SER A 78 2.14 -20.83 3.17
C SER A 78 1.49 -20.13 4.37
N MET A 79 1.19 -20.91 5.42
CA MET A 79 0.67 -20.38 6.69
C MET A 79 1.64 -19.43 7.40
N THR A 80 2.95 -19.59 7.22
CA THR A 80 3.94 -18.67 7.80
C THR A 80 3.87 -17.31 7.14
N LYS A 81 3.74 -17.26 5.81
CA LYS A 81 3.53 -16.01 5.07
C LYS A 81 2.19 -15.36 5.45
N PHE A 82 1.14 -16.17 5.61
CA PHE A 82 -0.17 -15.66 6.08
C PHE A 82 -0.07 -14.95 7.43
N LYS A 83 0.63 -15.56 8.41
CA LYS A 83 0.80 -14.98 9.75
C LYS A 83 1.68 -13.72 9.78
N GLN A 84 2.47 -13.46 8.75
CA GLN A 84 3.33 -12.28 8.65
C GLN A 84 2.61 -11.06 8.07
N ILE A 85 1.45 -11.24 7.44
CA ILE A 85 0.66 -10.18 6.81
C ILE A 85 -0.41 -9.68 7.78
#